data_AF-A0AAP0S6W0-F1
#
_entry.id   AF-A0AAP0S6W0-F1
#
_cell.length_a   1.000
_cell.length_b   1.000
_cell.length_c   1.000
_cell.angle_alpha   90.00
_cell.angle_beta   90.00
_cell.angle_gamma   90.00
#
_symmetry.space_group_name_H-M   'P 1'
#
loop_
_entity.id
_entity.type
_entity.pdbx_description
1 polymer ?
#
loop_
_entity_poly.entity_id
_entity_poly.type
_entity_poly.pdbx_seq_one_letter_code
_entity_poly.pdbx_strand_id
1 'polypeptide(L)'
;MKLLSHSTSFLLKRALCPASSGVLNKPGWFRRSLSMFTEDPEMKDFLEYMENLKNYEKSGVPKGAGTDSDDGFDLGRMRRLMERLGNPQTKFKAVHIAGTKGKGSTAAFLSNILRAEGYSVGSYTSPHIQTIRERISLGTLGEPVSAKALNGLFHRIKKIVDQALEFENGCLSHFEVLTAMAFALFAQESVDIAVIEAGLGGARDATNIIGSSELALSVITTIGEEHLAALGGSLESIAVAKSGIIKHGRPLVLGGPFLPHIECILRDIASSMCSPIVSASDSANRSTIKGLSRFNGKPCQSCDIVLTN
;
A
#
# COMPACT_ATOMS: atom_id res chain seq x y z
N MET A 1 30.55 7.48 9.11
CA MET A 1 30.24 8.87 8.67
C MET A 1 29.37 9.48 9.77
N LYS A 2 29.92 10.42 10.56
CA LYS A 2 29.29 10.99 11.76
C LYS A 2 28.13 11.93 11.36
N LEU A 3 26.93 11.69 11.86
CA LEU A 3 25.86 12.69 11.86
C LEU A 3 25.74 13.28 13.27
N LEU A 4 25.95 14.59 13.32
CA LEU A 4 25.94 15.44 14.50
C LEU A 4 24.52 15.58 15.06
N SER A 5 24.41 15.45 16.38
CA SER A 5 23.25 15.80 17.18
C SER A 5 22.98 17.30 17.12
N HIS A 6 21.83 17.73 16.61
CA HIS A 6 21.28 19.07 16.86
C HIS A 6 19.84 18.95 17.33
N SER A 7 19.65 19.22 18.63
CA SER A 7 18.36 19.47 19.26
C SER A 7 17.89 20.87 18.87
N THR A 8 16.81 20.99 18.11
CA THR A 8 16.15 22.27 17.85
C THR A 8 14.76 22.28 18.49
N SER A 9 14.62 23.05 19.57
CA SER A 9 13.34 23.40 20.18
C SER A 9 12.56 24.35 19.27
N PHE A 10 11.36 23.98 18.85
CA PHE A 10 10.45 24.89 18.13
C PHE A 10 9.51 25.60 19.12
N LEU A 11 9.69 26.91 19.27
CA LEU A 11 8.77 27.85 19.89
C LEU A 11 7.71 28.27 18.85
N LEU A 12 6.47 27.77 18.98
CA LEU A 12 5.35 28.26 18.18
C LEU A 12 4.74 29.53 18.81
N LYS A 13 4.73 30.62 18.03
CA LYS A 13 4.01 31.87 18.33
C LYS A 13 2.50 31.62 18.32
N ARG A 14 1.83 31.94 19.43
CA ARG A 14 0.36 32.01 19.56
C ARG A 14 -0.19 33.21 18.79
N ALA A 15 -1.24 32.99 18.00
CA ALA A 15 -2.18 34.02 17.58
C ALA A 15 -3.55 33.72 18.22
N LEU A 16 -4.06 34.68 18.99
CA LEU A 16 -5.38 34.69 19.63
C LEU A 16 -6.39 35.39 18.71
N CYS A 17 -7.61 34.87 18.62
CA CYS A 17 -8.84 35.67 18.43
C CYS A 17 -10.11 34.85 18.78
N PRO A 18 -11.23 35.49 19.10
CA PRO A 18 -12.07 35.13 20.24
C PRO A 18 -13.32 34.30 19.93
N ALA A 19 -13.89 33.74 21.01
CA ALA A 19 -15.12 32.97 21.04
C ALA A 19 -16.38 33.84 20.88
N SER A 20 -17.41 33.28 20.23
CA SER A 20 -18.79 33.75 20.34
C SER A 20 -19.75 32.56 20.53
N SER A 21 -20.57 32.69 21.56
CA SER A 21 -21.62 31.81 22.07
C SER A 21 -22.83 31.63 21.13
N GLY A 22 -23.51 30.48 21.18
CA GLY A 22 -24.82 30.31 20.55
C GLY A 22 -25.50 28.94 20.73
N VAL A 23 -26.24 28.80 21.84
CA VAL A 23 -27.55 28.13 22.03
C VAL A 23 -27.78 26.67 21.53
N LEU A 24 -28.09 25.80 22.50
CA LEU A 24 -28.68 24.46 22.37
C LEU A 24 -30.14 24.51 21.87
N ASN A 25 -30.51 23.61 20.95
CA ASN A 25 -31.89 23.13 20.81
C ASN A 25 -31.94 21.63 20.43
N LYS A 26 -32.96 20.94 20.98
CA LYS A 26 -33.18 19.49 21.07
C LYS A 26 -33.54 18.80 19.73
N PRO A 27 -33.47 17.44 19.65
CA PRO A 27 -33.42 16.72 18.37
C PRO A 27 -34.79 16.38 17.81
N GLY A 28 -35.05 16.77 16.56
CA GLY A 28 -36.14 16.26 15.74
C GLY A 28 -35.74 14.94 15.09
N TRP A 29 -36.52 13.89 15.34
CA TRP A 29 -36.39 12.60 14.68
C TRP A 29 -36.71 12.74 13.18
N PHE A 30 -35.68 12.95 12.36
CA PHE A 30 -35.77 12.74 10.92
C PHE A 30 -35.17 11.37 10.59
N ARG A 31 -36.03 10.46 10.12
CA ARG A 31 -35.63 9.26 9.37
C ARG A 31 -34.76 9.72 8.19
N ARG A 32 -33.44 9.64 8.34
CA ARG A 32 -32.52 9.70 7.20
C ARG A 32 -32.74 8.43 6.39
N SER A 33 -33.54 8.57 5.35
CA SER A 33 -33.42 7.82 4.11
C SER A 33 -31.94 7.58 3.82
N LEU A 34 -31.55 6.32 3.65
CA LEU A 34 -30.24 5.93 3.12
C LEU A 34 -30.10 6.66 1.78
N SER A 35 -29.28 7.72 1.75
CA SER A 35 -28.87 8.31 0.49
C SER A 35 -28.11 7.24 -0.28
N MET A 36 -28.71 6.73 -1.35
CA MET A 36 -27.97 6.10 -2.45
C MET A 36 -26.86 7.09 -2.84
N PHE A 37 -25.63 6.72 -2.54
CA PHE A 37 -24.47 7.57 -2.77
C PHE A 37 -24.30 7.77 -4.27
N THR A 38 -24.36 9.02 -4.70
CA THR A 38 -24.08 9.39 -6.10
C THR A 38 -22.59 9.22 -6.32
N GLU A 39 -22.21 8.20 -7.08
CA GLU A 39 -20.89 8.09 -7.68
C GLU A 39 -20.59 9.39 -8.45
N ASP A 40 -19.34 9.87 -8.39
CA ASP A 40 -18.91 11.02 -9.19
C ASP A 40 -19.24 10.72 -10.67
N PRO A 41 -20.14 11.47 -11.34
CA PRO A 41 -20.56 11.16 -12.70
C PRO A 41 -19.40 11.07 -13.68
N GLU A 42 -18.32 11.80 -13.40
CA GLU A 42 -17.07 11.81 -14.15
C GLU A 42 -16.30 10.48 -14.08
N MET A 43 -16.55 9.62 -13.10
CA MET A 43 -15.86 8.32 -12.93
C MET A 43 -16.60 7.15 -13.59
N LYS A 44 -17.80 7.38 -14.12
CA LYS A 44 -18.70 6.31 -14.58
C LYS A 44 -18.02 5.35 -15.57
N ASP A 45 -17.44 5.88 -16.64
CA ASP A 45 -16.79 5.05 -17.69
C ASP A 45 -15.66 4.20 -17.13
N PHE A 46 -14.85 4.78 -16.23
CA PHE A 46 -13.79 4.05 -15.55
C PHE A 46 -14.33 2.94 -14.64
N LEU A 47 -15.36 3.24 -13.84
CA LEU A 47 -15.94 2.25 -12.93
C LEU A 47 -16.57 1.09 -13.71
N GLU A 48 -17.36 1.38 -14.75
CA GLU A 48 -17.93 0.37 -15.64
C GLU A 48 -16.83 -0.48 -16.31
N TYR A 49 -15.73 0.15 -16.74
CA TYR A 49 -14.59 -0.59 -17.29
C TYR A 49 -13.99 -1.55 -16.26
N MET A 50 -13.72 -1.06 -15.05
CA MET A 50 -13.11 -1.85 -13.98
C MET A 50 -14.02 -2.97 -13.46
N GLU A 51 -15.34 -2.83 -13.57
CA GLU A 51 -16.32 -3.86 -13.21
C GLU A 51 -16.37 -5.02 -14.21
N ASN A 52 -16.04 -4.76 -15.48
CA ASN A 52 -15.97 -5.79 -16.52
C ASN A 52 -14.70 -6.65 -16.44
N LEU A 53 -13.69 -6.25 -15.64
CA LEU A 53 -12.47 -7.01 -15.42
C LEU A 53 -12.67 -8.10 -14.36
N LYS A 54 -11.88 -9.18 -14.47
CA LYS A 54 -11.88 -10.24 -13.46
C LYS A 54 -11.44 -9.68 -12.10
N ASN A 55 -12.34 -9.69 -11.13
CA ASN A 55 -12.08 -9.22 -9.77
C ASN A 55 -12.08 -10.39 -8.77
N TYR A 56 -10.89 -10.78 -8.30
CA TYR A 56 -10.72 -11.89 -7.35
C TYR A 56 -11.13 -11.53 -5.91
N GLU A 57 -11.22 -10.24 -5.56
CA GLU A 57 -11.75 -9.81 -4.26
C GLU A 57 -13.26 -10.08 -4.17
N LYS A 58 -13.98 -9.96 -5.30
CA LYS A 58 -15.42 -10.25 -5.39
C LYS A 58 -15.72 -11.72 -5.73
N SER A 59 -14.99 -12.30 -6.68
CA SER A 59 -15.28 -13.64 -7.20
C SER A 59 -14.53 -14.78 -6.50
N GLY A 60 -13.67 -14.47 -5.53
CA GLY A 60 -12.81 -15.43 -4.85
C GLY A 60 -11.52 -15.70 -5.61
N VAL A 61 -10.47 -16.05 -4.86
CA VAL A 61 -9.13 -16.33 -5.41
C VAL A 61 -9.03 -17.80 -5.83
N PRO A 62 -8.54 -18.12 -7.05
CA PRO A 62 -8.34 -19.50 -7.48
C PRO A 62 -7.38 -20.28 -6.58
N LYS A 63 -7.55 -21.60 -6.55
CA LYS A 63 -6.60 -22.50 -5.87
C LYS A 63 -5.24 -22.40 -6.56
N GLY A 64 -4.17 -22.27 -5.78
CA GLY A 64 -2.81 -22.11 -6.31
C GLY A 64 -2.49 -20.74 -6.91
N ALA A 65 -3.40 -19.76 -6.88
CA ALA A 65 -3.16 -18.52 -7.62
C ALA A 65 -1.87 -17.76 -7.24
N GLY A 66 -1.37 -17.91 -6.01
CA GLY A 66 -0.11 -17.33 -5.56
C GLY A 66 1.09 -18.27 -5.58
N THR A 67 0.96 -19.46 -6.18
CA THR A 67 2.03 -20.45 -6.35
C THR A 67 2.55 -20.45 -7.80
N ASP A 68 3.35 -21.44 -8.18
CA ASP A 68 3.87 -21.59 -9.55
C ASP A 68 2.88 -22.26 -10.52
N SER A 69 1.59 -22.38 -10.16
CA SER A 69 0.58 -22.91 -11.07
C SER A 69 0.19 -21.92 -12.17
N ASP A 70 -0.16 -22.44 -13.34
CA ASP A 70 -0.65 -21.64 -14.48
C ASP A 70 -2.03 -21.01 -14.23
N ASP A 71 -2.77 -21.54 -13.24
CA ASP A 71 -4.12 -21.09 -12.88
C ASP A 71 -4.08 -19.95 -11.84
N GLY A 72 -3.67 -18.74 -12.25
CA GLY A 72 -3.82 -17.58 -11.38
C GLY A 72 -3.00 -16.34 -11.74
N PHE A 73 -2.20 -15.89 -10.77
CA PHE A 73 -1.47 -14.63 -10.88
C PHE A 73 -0.25 -14.79 -11.77
N ASP A 74 -0.16 -13.96 -12.80
CA ASP A 74 0.94 -13.97 -13.77
C ASP A 74 1.70 -12.63 -13.72
N LEU A 75 2.89 -12.66 -13.12
CA LEU A 75 3.80 -11.52 -13.16
C LEU A 75 4.30 -11.21 -14.58
N GLY A 76 4.35 -12.18 -15.48
CA GLY A 76 4.70 -11.98 -16.88
C GLY A 76 3.72 -11.06 -17.58
N ARG A 77 2.42 -11.33 -17.43
CA ARG A 77 1.33 -10.47 -17.90
C ARG A 77 1.43 -9.06 -17.33
N MET A 78 1.63 -8.94 -16.02
CA MET A 78 1.80 -7.63 -15.40
C MET A 78 3.03 -6.89 -15.96
N ARG A 79 4.18 -7.56 -16.13
CA ARG A 79 5.40 -6.95 -16.72
C ARG A 79 5.16 -6.45 -18.14
N ARG A 80 4.47 -7.22 -18.99
CA ARG A 80 4.14 -6.82 -20.37
C ARG A 80 3.21 -5.61 -20.41
N LEU A 81 2.23 -5.52 -19.51
CA LEU A 81 1.39 -4.33 -19.36
C LEU A 81 2.23 -3.11 -18.96
N MET A 82 3.10 -3.25 -17.95
CA MET A 82 3.95 -2.15 -17.48
C MET A 82 4.96 -1.69 -18.52
N GLU A 83 5.50 -2.61 -19.33
CA GLU A 83 6.39 -2.29 -20.45
C GLU A 83 5.69 -1.41 -21.49
N ARG A 84 4.46 -1.76 -21.87
CA ARG A 84 3.63 -0.96 -22.78
C ARG A 84 3.31 0.44 -22.24
N LEU A 85 3.28 0.59 -20.91
CA LEU A 85 3.10 1.88 -20.23
C LEU A 85 4.42 2.65 -20.02
N GLY A 86 5.54 2.16 -20.55
CA GLY A 86 6.84 2.83 -20.43
C GLY A 86 7.53 2.60 -19.08
N ASN A 87 7.23 1.50 -18.39
CA ASN A 87 7.81 1.10 -17.11
C ASN A 87 7.74 2.19 -16.01
N PRO A 88 6.56 2.72 -15.69
CA PRO A 88 6.42 3.81 -14.71
C PRO A 88 6.94 3.46 -13.31
N GLN A 89 6.95 2.18 -12.93
CA GLN A 89 7.54 1.70 -11.68
C GLN A 89 9.02 2.07 -11.51
N THR A 90 9.74 2.37 -12.60
CA THR A 90 11.17 2.72 -12.59
C THR A 90 11.43 4.19 -12.25
N LYS A 91 10.36 4.98 -12.05
CA LYS A 91 10.44 6.44 -11.92
C LYS A 91 10.39 6.95 -10.48
N PHE A 92 10.22 6.07 -9.50
CA PHE A 92 10.15 6.41 -8.08
C PHE A 92 10.82 5.33 -7.22
N LYS A 93 11.18 5.67 -5.98
CA LYS A 93 11.58 4.65 -4.98
C LYS A 93 10.36 4.01 -4.35
N ALA A 94 10.45 2.77 -3.90
CA ALA A 94 9.32 2.07 -3.29
C ALA A 94 9.64 1.44 -1.94
N VAL A 95 8.67 1.49 -1.02
CA VAL A 95 8.58 0.57 0.12
C VAL A 95 7.49 -0.43 -0.19
N HIS A 96 7.83 -1.71 -0.18
CA HIS A 96 6.89 -2.79 -0.52
C HIS A 96 6.49 -3.56 0.74
N ILE A 97 5.20 -3.66 1.01
CA ILE A 97 4.66 -4.20 2.26
C ILE A 97 3.82 -5.44 1.97
N ALA A 98 4.19 -6.56 2.56
CA ALA A 98 3.39 -7.78 2.60
C ALA A 98 3.14 -8.24 4.05
N GLY A 99 2.29 -9.26 4.19
CA GLY A 99 1.86 -9.81 5.48
C GLY A 99 0.37 -10.14 5.53
N THR A 100 -0.04 -10.87 6.57
CA THR A 100 -1.43 -11.31 6.76
C THR A 100 -2.30 -10.18 7.32
N LYS A 101 -1.81 -9.49 8.37
CA LYS A 101 -2.47 -8.33 8.99
C LYS A 101 -1.48 -7.20 9.24
N GLY A 102 -2.00 -5.98 9.28
CA GLY A 102 -1.23 -4.77 9.61
C GLY A 102 -0.57 -4.08 8.41
N LYS A 103 -0.77 -4.58 7.18
CA LYS A 103 -0.26 -3.96 5.94
C LYS A 103 -0.74 -2.52 5.77
N GLY A 104 -2.05 -2.30 5.64
CA GLY A 104 -2.64 -0.97 5.49
C GLY A 104 -2.29 0.00 6.63
N SER A 105 -2.28 -0.45 7.90
CA SER A 105 -1.86 0.41 9.03
C SER A 105 -0.39 0.81 8.95
N THR A 106 0.49 -0.14 8.59
CA THR A 106 1.92 0.13 8.37
C THR A 106 2.11 1.11 7.21
N ALA A 107 1.38 0.91 6.11
CA ALA A 107 1.41 1.79 4.95
C ALA A 107 0.98 3.22 5.32
N ALA A 108 -0.10 3.35 6.11
CA ALA A 108 -0.61 4.64 6.56
C ALA A 108 0.38 5.36 7.49
N PHE A 109 0.95 4.67 8.48
CA PHE A 109 1.94 5.26 9.39
C PHE A 109 3.18 5.71 8.62
N LEU A 110 3.73 4.84 7.77
CA LEU A 110 4.93 5.15 7.00
C LEU A 110 4.70 6.32 6.04
N SER A 111 3.59 6.32 5.31
CA SER A 111 3.28 7.39 4.36
C SER A 111 3.13 8.74 5.07
N ASN A 112 2.51 8.77 6.26
CA ASN A 112 2.34 10.00 7.03
C ASN A 112 3.65 10.49 7.64
N ILE A 113 4.52 9.59 8.12
CA ILE A 113 5.86 9.94 8.60
C ILE A 113 6.68 10.56 7.45
N LEU A 114 6.72 9.91 6.29
CA LEU A 114 7.44 10.41 5.11
C LEU A 114 6.91 11.78 4.65
N ARG A 115 5.59 11.98 4.64
CA ARG A 115 4.99 13.28 4.31
C ARG A 115 5.33 14.36 5.34
N ALA A 116 5.36 14.01 6.64
CA ALA A 116 5.76 14.94 7.69
C ALA A 116 7.22 15.38 7.55
N GLU A 117 8.09 14.51 7.02
CA GLU A 117 9.48 14.82 6.65
C GLU A 117 9.60 15.57 5.30
N GLY A 118 8.48 15.91 4.66
CA GLY A 118 8.45 16.75 3.45
C GLY A 118 8.52 16.00 2.12
N TYR A 119 8.50 14.66 2.12
CA TYR A 119 8.48 13.88 0.88
C TYR A 119 7.10 13.95 0.19
N SER A 120 7.12 13.99 -1.14
CA SER A 120 5.96 13.68 -1.97
C SER A 120 5.78 12.16 -2.01
N VAL A 121 4.67 11.66 -1.45
CA VAL A 121 4.47 10.22 -1.25
C VAL A 121 3.27 9.72 -2.04
N GLY A 122 3.50 8.70 -2.87
CA GLY A 122 2.43 7.85 -3.40
C GLY A 122 2.09 6.74 -2.42
N SER A 123 0.81 6.46 -2.15
CA SER A 123 0.42 5.29 -1.37
C SER A 123 -0.59 4.45 -2.16
N TYR A 124 -0.33 3.14 -2.25
CA TYR A 124 -1.24 2.17 -2.85
C TYR A 124 -1.66 1.13 -1.83
N THR A 125 -2.95 1.09 -1.49
CA THR A 125 -3.52 0.23 -0.44
C THR A 125 -4.82 -0.44 -0.88
N SER A 126 -5.17 -1.57 -0.27
CA SER A 126 -6.42 -2.29 -0.56
C SER A 126 -6.98 -3.02 0.68
N PRO A 127 -8.29 -3.30 0.73
CA PRO A 127 -9.34 -2.79 -0.14
C PRO A 127 -9.71 -1.32 0.17
N HIS A 128 -10.68 -0.75 -0.54
CA HIS A 128 -11.29 0.53 -0.19
C HIS A 128 -12.57 0.31 0.63
N ILE A 129 -13.01 1.33 1.37
CA ILE A 129 -14.24 1.30 2.16
C ILE A 129 -15.41 1.94 1.41
N GLN A 130 -15.22 3.16 0.87
CA GLN A 130 -16.31 3.89 0.20
C GLN A 130 -16.04 4.10 -1.29
N THR A 131 -14.83 4.52 -1.65
CA THR A 131 -14.47 4.81 -3.05
C THR A 131 -13.14 4.19 -3.44
N ILE A 132 -13.06 3.68 -4.69
CA ILE A 132 -11.81 3.13 -5.26
C ILE A 132 -10.64 4.12 -5.21
N ARG A 133 -10.92 5.43 -5.17
CA ARG A 133 -9.92 6.49 -5.03
C ARG A 133 -9.13 6.38 -3.72
N GLU A 134 -9.72 5.84 -2.65
CA GLU A 134 -9.02 5.60 -1.38
C GLU A 134 -7.81 4.69 -1.52
N ARG A 135 -7.79 3.85 -2.56
CA ARG A 135 -6.66 2.95 -2.82
C ARG A 135 -5.41 3.68 -3.29
N ILE A 136 -5.52 4.92 -3.78
CA ILE A 136 -4.41 5.68 -4.35
C ILE A 136 -4.41 7.07 -3.71
N SER A 137 -3.41 7.39 -2.89
CA SER A 137 -3.17 8.75 -2.41
C SER A 137 -1.84 9.29 -2.91
N LEU A 138 -1.75 10.61 -3.06
CA LEU A 138 -0.64 11.28 -3.75
C LEU A 138 -0.18 12.53 -3.01
N GLY A 139 1.07 12.93 -3.29
CA GLY A 139 1.62 14.21 -2.86
C GLY A 139 1.93 14.30 -1.36
N THR A 140 2.08 15.54 -0.89
CA THR A 140 2.52 15.87 0.47
C THR A 140 1.38 15.89 1.49
N LEU A 141 0.13 16.02 1.04
CA LEU A 141 -1.04 16.06 1.92
C LEU A 141 -1.66 14.67 2.16
N GLY A 142 -1.44 13.72 1.24
CA GLY A 142 -1.93 12.34 1.39
C GLY A 142 -3.42 12.16 1.15
N GLU A 143 -4.05 13.08 0.41
CA GLU A 143 -5.44 12.94 0.01
C GLU A 143 -5.59 11.84 -1.06
N PRO A 144 -6.73 11.13 -1.09
CA PRO A 144 -7.07 10.26 -2.22
C PRO A 144 -6.98 11.00 -3.55
N VAL A 145 -6.56 10.31 -4.61
CA VAL A 145 -6.52 10.86 -5.96
C VAL A 145 -7.87 11.47 -6.33
N SER A 146 -7.86 12.63 -6.99
CA SER A 146 -9.09 13.27 -7.44
C SER A 146 -9.76 12.44 -8.54
N ALA A 147 -11.09 12.51 -8.62
CA ALA A 147 -11.85 11.85 -9.69
C ALA A 147 -11.33 12.25 -11.08
N LYS A 148 -11.16 13.56 -11.29
CA LYS A 148 -10.60 14.12 -12.53
C LYS A 148 -9.22 13.56 -12.89
N ALA A 149 -8.30 13.45 -11.92
CA ALA A 149 -6.96 12.94 -12.20
C ALA A 149 -6.98 11.44 -12.53
N LEU A 150 -7.75 10.66 -11.78
CA LEU A 150 -7.87 9.21 -12.02
C LEU A 150 -8.56 8.92 -13.36
N ASN A 151 -9.67 9.59 -13.66
CA ASN A 151 -10.39 9.42 -14.92
C ASN A 151 -9.59 9.95 -16.11
N GLY A 152 -8.92 11.10 -15.95
CA GLY A 152 -8.03 11.65 -16.97
C GLY A 152 -6.88 10.70 -17.31
N LEU A 153 -6.28 10.05 -16.31
CA LEU A 153 -5.29 9.00 -16.55
C LEU A 153 -5.91 7.81 -17.29
N PHE A 154 -7.06 7.31 -16.81
CA PHE A 154 -7.75 6.17 -17.42
C PHE A 154 -7.93 6.38 -18.92
N HIS A 155 -8.56 7.49 -19.34
CA HIS A 155 -8.79 7.76 -20.76
C HIS A 155 -7.48 7.87 -21.56
N ARG A 156 -6.41 8.42 -20.97
CA ARG A 156 -5.11 8.54 -21.65
C ARG A 156 -4.46 7.18 -21.90
N ILE A 157 -4.57 6.24 -20.96
CA ILE A 157 -3.94 4.92 -21.09
C ILE A 157 -4.88 3.84 -21.66
N LYS A 158 -6.19 4.12 -21.74
CA LYS A 158 -7.23 3.12 -22.07
C LYS A 158 -6.87 2.30 -23.31
N LYS A 159 -6.47 2.96 -24.40
CA LYS A 159 -6.09 2.27 -25.64
C LYS A 159 -4.94 1.27 -25.45
N ILE A 160 -3.95 1.62 -24.62
CA ILE A 160 -2.81 0.75 -24.31
C ILE A 160 -3.27 -0.45 -23.48
N VAL A 161 -4.15 -0.20 -22.48
CA VAL A 161 -4.71 -1.25 -21.63
C VAL A 161 -5.61 -2.18 -22.44
N ASP A 162 -6.45 -1.67 -23.34
CA ASP A 162 -7.31 -2.48 -24.21
C ASP A 162 -6.47 -3.39 -25.12
N GLN A 163 -5.42 -2.87 -25.74
CA GLN A 163 -4.49 -3.67 -26.55
C GLN A 163 -3.76 -4.73 -25.73
N ALA A 164 -3.40 -4.42 -24.49
CA ALA A 164 -2.81 -5.39 -23.59
C ALA A 164 -3.84 -6.46 -23.16
N LEU A 165 -5.08 -6.06 -22.90
CA LEU A 165 -6.18 -6.96 -22.55
C LEU A 165 -6.45 -7.94 -23.69
N GLU A 166 -6.53 -7.47 -24.94
CA GLU A 166 -6.67 -8.32 -26.13
C GLU A 166 -5.49 -9.28 -26.29
N PHE A 167 -4.25 -8.78 -26.16
CA PHE A 167 -3.04 -9.60 -26.26
C PHE A 167 -2.98 -10.72 -25.21
N GLU A 168 -3.53 -10.47 -24.02
CA GLU A 168 -3.60 -11.42 -22.90
C GLU A 168 -4.90 -12.25 -22.91
N ASN A 169 -5.63 -12.29 -24.03
CA ASN A 169 -6.89 -13.03 -24.20
C ASN A 169 -7.97 -12.66 -23.15
N GLY A 170 -8.02 -11.39 -22.75
CA GLY A 170 -8.97 -10.88 -21.75
C GLY A 170 -8.58 -11.15 -20.30
N CYS A 171 -7.39 -11.70 -20.04
CA CYS A 171 -7.02 -12.19 -18.70
C CYS A 171 -6.43 -11.13 -17.75
N LEU A 172 -6.39 -9.83 -18.12
CA LEU A 172 -5.99 -8.80 -17.15
C LEU A 172 -7.06 -8.64 -16.07
N SER A 173 -6.61 -8.75 -14.83
CA SER A 173 -7.46 -8.59 -13.65
C SER A 173 -7.68 -7.12 -13.30
N HIS A 174 -8.75 -6.90 -12.53
CA HIS A 174 -9.04 -5.61 -11.90
C HIS A 174 -7.83 -5.08 -11.10
N PHE A 175 -7.13 -5.96 -10.39
CA PHE A 175 -6.00 -5.56 -9.54
C PHE A 175 -4.76 -5.20 -10.37
N GLU A 176 -4.45 -5.93 -11.44
CA GLU A 176 -3.34 -5.60 -12.36
C GLU A 176 -3.55 -4.22 -13.02
N VAL A 177 -4.75 -3.97 -13.56
CA VAL A 177 -5.07 -2.68 -14.21
C VAL A 177 -5.01 -1.53 -13.20
N LEU A 178 -5.57 -1.70 -12.00
CA LEU A 178 -5.53 -0.65 -10.98
C LEU A 178 -4.10 -0.41 -10.47
N THR A 179 -3.28 -1.45 -10.32
CA THR A 179 -1.87 -1.32 -9.94
C THR A 179 -1.09 -0.56 -11.01
N ALA A 180 -1.32 -0.87 -12.29
CA ALA A 180 -0.69 -0.18 -13.40
C ALA A 180 -1.06 1.32 -13.43
N MET A 181 -2.32 1.64 -13.16
CA MET A 181 -2.79 3.02 -13.03
C MET A 181 -2.16 3.73 -11.84
N ALA A 182 -2.09 3.10 -10.66
CA ALA A 182 -1.45 3.68 -9.49
C ALA A 182 0.02 4.04 -9.77
N PHE A 183 0.77 3.13 -10.41
CA PHE A 183 2.18 3.37 -10.72
C PHE A 183 2.35 4.44 -11.81
N ALA A 184 1.46 4.49 -12.80
CA ALA A 184 1.45 5.56 -13.80
C ALA A 184 1.15 6.94 -13.17
N LEU A 185 0.25 7.02 -12.18
CA LEU A 185 0.02 8.25 -11.40
C LEU A 185 1.26 8.64 -10.60
N PHE A 186 1.88 7.71 -9.90
CA PHE A 186 3.10 7.97 -9.12
C PHE A 186 4.23 8.52 -10.00
N ALA A 187 4.43 7.95 -11.18
CA ALA A 187 5.40 8.44 -12.15
C ALA A 187 5.02 9.82 -12.72
N GLN A 188 3.75 10.05 -13.05
CA GLN A 188 3.27 11.34 -13.57
C GLN A 188 3.47 12.46 -12.54
N GLU A 189 3.10 12.22 -11.29
CA GLU A 189 3.19 13.19 -10.20
C GLU A 189 4.61 13.29 -9.62
N SER A 190 5.58 12.55 -10.19
CA SER A 190 6.99 12.55 -9.77
C SER A 190 7.14 12.38 -8.25
N VAL A 191 6.44 11.40 -7.67
CA VAL A 191 6.56 11.12 -6.23
C VAL A 191 7.99 10.68 -5.89
N ASP A 192 8.50 11.14 -4.75
CA ASP A 192 9.85 10.78 -4.31
C ASP A 192 9.91 9.30 -3.94
N ILE A 193 8.85 8.83 -3.27
CA ILE A 193 8.73 7.46 -2.79
C ILE A 193 7.27 7.00 -2.80
N ALA A 194 7.06 5.73 -3.11
CA ALA A 194 5.76 5.09 -3.07
C ALA A 194 5.71 4.00 -1.99
N VAL A 195 4.66 4.00 -1.18
CA VAL A 195 4.38 2.97 -0.17
C VAL A 195 3.32 2.04 -0.73
N ILE A 196 3.72 0.82 -1.06
CA ILE A 196 2.94 -0.13 -1.85
C ILE A 196 2.56 -1.34 -0.97
N GLU A 197 1.27 -1.54 -0.75
CA GLU A 197 0.72 -2.74 -0.14
C GLU A 197 0.49 -3.83 -1.20
N ALA A 198 1.05 -5.03 -0.97
CA ALA A 198 0.74 -6.20 -1.78
C ALA A 198 -0.70 -6.65 -1.50
N GLY A 199 -1.44 -7.01 -2.57
CA GLY A 199 -2.82 -7.47 -2.48
C GLY A 199 -2.93 -8.85 -1.83
N LEU A 200 -2.26 -9.85 -2.42
CA LEU A 200 -2.26 -11.22 -1.92
C LEU A 200 -0.89 -11.88 -2.06
N GLY A 201 -0.43 -12.52 -0.97
CA GLY A 201 0.88 -13.15 -0.95
C GLY A 201 1.99 -12.12 -1.08
N GLY A 202 2.72 -12.16 -2.18
CA GLY A 202 3.82 -11.25 -2.49
C GLY A 202 4.57 -11.66 -3.77
N ALA A 203 5.01 -12.91 -3.84
CA ALA A 203 5.85 -13.47 -4.90
C ALA A 203 5.22 -13.29 -6.28
N ARG A 204 3.92 -13.57 -6.42
CA ARG A 204 3.15 -13.46 -7.66
C ARG A 204 2.22 -12.26 -7.70
N ASP A 205 2.25 -11.40 -6.68
CA ASP A 205 1.36 -10.24 -6.59
C ASP A 205 1.68 -9.22 -7.68
N ALA A 206 0.67 -8.57 -8.29
CA ALA A 206 0.87 -7.60 -9.37
C ALA A 206 1.81 -6.44 -8.99
N THR A 207 1.89 -6.11 -7.70
CA THR A 207 2.81 -5.07 -7.20
C THR A 207 4.28 -5.51 -7.21
N ASN A 208 4.59 -6.81 -7.30
CA ASN A 208 5.94 -7.36 -7.25
C ASN A 208 6.73 -7.26 -8.57
N ILE A 209 6.37 -6.28 -9.40
CA ILE A 209 7.14 -5.85 -10.56
C ILE A 209 8.20 -4.79 -10.22
N ILE A 210 8.22 -4.31 -8.97
CA ILE A 210 9.24 -3.38 -8.44
C ILE A 210 10.60 -4.08 -8.44
N GLY A 211 11.58 -3.48 -9.11
CA GLY A 211 12.95 -4.00 -9.21
C GLY A 211 13.81 -3.71 -7.97
N SER A 212 14.95 -4.40 -7.87
CA SER A 212 15.92 -4.12 -6.80
C SER A 212 16.40 -2.68 -6.84
N SER A 213 16.59 -2.06 -8.02
CA SER A 213 17.07 -0.67 -8.11
C SER A 213 16.10 0.35 -7.50
N GLU A 214 14.79 0.10 -7.60
CA GLU A 214 13.71 0.98 -7.14
C GLU A 214 13.31 0.71 -5.70
N LEU A 215 13.45 -0.53 -5.22
CA LEU A 215 13.07 -0.87 -3.85
C LEU A 215 14.02 -0.23 -2.83
N ALA A 216 13.47 0.62 -1.97
CA ALA A 216 14.16 1.19 -0.81
C ALA A 216 14.27 0.15 0.31
N LEU A 217 13.15 -0.52 0.64
CA LEU A 217 13.08 -1.64 1.58
C LEU A 217 11.79 -2.45 1.38
N SER A 218 11.77 -3.69 1.85
CA SER A 218 10.56 -4.49 1.98
C SER A 218 10.16 -4.64 3.45
N VAL A 219 8.86 -4.85 3.70
CA VAL A 219 8.31 -5.09 5.04
C VAL A 219 7.45 -6.35 5.01
N ILE A 220 7.72 -7.28 5.92
CA ILE A 220 6.80 -8.39 6.24
C ILE A 220 6.20 -8.10 7.61
N THR A 221 4.92 -7.75 7.64
CA THR A 221 4.22 -7.37 8.88
C THR A 221 4.00 -8.58 9.79
N THR A 222 3.04 -9.44 9.45
CA THR A 222 2.75 -10.68 10.19
C THR A 222 2.55 -11.86 9.22
N ILE A 223 2.73 -13.09 9.71
CA ILE A 223 2.37 -14.32 8.99
C ILE A 223 1.29 -15.03 9.81
N GLY A 224 0.20 -15.39 9.15
CA GLY A 224 -0.92 -16.14 9.71
C GLY A 224 -1.79 -16.72 8.61
N GLU A 225 -2.72 -17.60 8.99
CA GLU A 225 -3.57 -18.31 8.04
C GLU A 225 -4.48 -17.34 7.28
N GLU A 226 -4.27 -17.24 5.97
CA GLU A 226 -5.15 -16.57 5.03
C GLU A 226 -5.01 -17.21 3.66
N HIS A 227 -6.12 -17.33 2.93
CA HIS A 227 -6.12 -17.82 1.56
C HIS A 227 -5.30 -19.11 1.35
N LEU A 228 -5.38 -20.06 2.30
CA LEU A 228 -4.58 -21.29 2.29
C LEU A 228 -4.64 -22.02 0.94
N ALA A 229 -5.83 -22.16 0.36
CA ALA A 229 -6.01 -22.79 -0.94
C ALA A 229 -5.26 -22.07 -2.08
N ALA A 230 -5.14 -20.74 -2.03
CA ALA A 230 -4.44 -19.95 -3.03
C ALA A 230 -2.92 -19.90 -2.80
N LEU A 231 -2.47 -20.04 -1.54
CA LEU A 231 -1.08 -19.83 -1.12
C LEU A 231 -0.34 -21.12 -0.73
N GLY A 232 -0.82 -22.29 -1.15
CA GLY A 232 -0.10 -23.57 -1.00
C GLY A 232 -0.46 -24.41 0.23
N GLY A 233 -1.39 -23.95 1.06
CA GLY A 233 -2.04 -24.76 2.09
C GLY A 233 -1.38 -24.79 3.46
N SER A 234 -0.27 -24.08 3.70
CA SER A 234 0.39 -24.03 5.00
C SER A 234 0.91 -22.64 5.38
N LEU A 235 1.31 -22.45 6.64
CA LEU A 235 1.92 -21.18 7.07
C LEU A 235 3.29 -20.96 6.43
N GLU A 236 4.06 -22.03 6.20
CA GLU A 236 5.35 -22.01 5.52
C GLU A 236 5.19 -21.58 4.07
N SER A 237 4.20 -22.12 3.35
CA SER A 237 3.94 -21.73 1.97
C SER A 237 3.48 -20.26 1.88
N ILE A 238 2.70 -19.79 2.86
CA ILE A 238 2.34 -18.37 2.99
C ILE A 238 3.58 -17.51 3.27
N ALA A 239 4.48 -17.94 4.15
CA ALA A 239 5.72 -17.22 4.46
C ALA A 239 6.62 -17.09 3.21
N VAL A 240 6.78 -18.18 2.45
CA VAL A 240 7.52 -18.18 1.18
C VAL A 240 6.86 -17.23 0.18
N ALA A 241 5.54 -17.34 -0.01
CA ALA A 241 4.81 -16.49 -0.94
C ALA A 241 4.96 -15.01 -0.57
N LYS A 242 4.84 -14.63 0.70
CA LYS A 242 5.00 -13.24 1.15
C LYS A 242 6.44 -12.75 1.03
N SER A 243 7.41 -13.61 1.27
CA SER A 243 8.84 -13.31 1.16
C SER A 243 9.31 -13.00 -0.27
N GLY A 244 8.51 -13.31 -1.29
CA GLY A 244 8.85 -13.00 -2.67
C GLY A 244 9.00 -11.51 -3.01
N ILE A 245 8.64 -10.62 -2.08
CA ILE A 245 8.92 -9.18 -2.20
C ILE A 245 10.33 -8.78 -1.75
N ILE A 246 11.08 -9.68 -1.11
CA ILE A 246 12.47 -9.47 -0.71
C ILE A 246 13.33 -9.39 -1.98
N LYS A 247 14.18 -8.36 -2.08
CA LYS A 247 15.03 -8.13 -3.26
C LYS A 247 16.50 -8.07 -2.89
N HIS A 248 17.34 -8.40 -3.87
CA HIS A 248 18.76 -8.58 -3.63
C HIS A 248 19.41 -7.31 -3.09
N GLY A 249 20.13 -7.40 -1.97
CA GLY A 249 20.85 -6.29 -1.36
C GLY A 249 19.96 -5.19 -0.77
N ARG A 250 18.63 -5.40 -0.69
CA ARG A 250 17.71 -4.41 -0.14
C ARG A 250 17.27 -4.76 1.27
N PRO A 251 17.17 -3.80 2.21
CA PRO A 251 16.75 -4.09 3.58
C PRO A 251 15.36 -4.74 3.65
N LEU A 252 15.23 -5.70 4.56
CA LEU A 252 13.98 -6.30 4.99
C LEU A 252 13.67 -5.86 6.42
N VAL A 253 12.46 -5.36 6.64
CA VAL A 253 11.90 -5.10 7.97
C VAL A 253 10.91 -6.20 8.35
N LEU A 254 11.15 -6.83 9.51
CA LEU A 254 10.30 -7.86 10.09
C LEU A 254 9.44 -7.26 11.21
N GLY A 255 8.11 -7.27 11.04
CA GLY A 255 7.16 -6.71 12.02
C GLY A 255 6.94 -7.61 13.24
N GLY A 256 6.51 -8.85 12.99
CA GLY A 256 6.34 -9.89 14.01
C GLY A 256 5.22 -9.63 15.02
N PRO A 257 5.16 -10.45 16.09
CA PRO A 257 6.02 -11.62 16.33
C PRO A 257 5.73 -12.75 15.32
N PHE A 258 6.73 -13.61 15.07
CA PHE A 258 6.59 -14.79 14.21
C PHE A 258 6.77 -16.07 15.01
N LEU A 259 6.21 -17.18 14.53
CA LEU A 259 6.59 -18.50 15.03
C LEU A 259 8.07 -18.77 14.68
N PRO A 260 8.86 -19.42 15.55
CA PRO A 260 10.30 -19.59 15.30
C PRO A 260 10.65 -20.23 13.95
N HIS A 261 9.90 -21.25 13.52
CA HIS A 261 10.12 -21.90 12.23
C HIS A 261 9.75 -20.99 11.03
N ILE A 262 8.74 -20.13 11.18
CA ILE A 262 8.38 -19.14 10.17
C ILE A 262 9.45 -18.05 10.09
N GLU A 263 9.92 -17.55 11.23
CA GLU A 263 10.98 -16.56 11.25
C GLU A 263 12.27 -17.09 10.59
N CYS A 264 12.60 -18.36 10.82
CA CYS A 264 13.71 -19.03 10.15
C CYS A 264 13.59 -18.94 8.62
N ILE A 265 12.42 -19.29 8.06
CA ILE A 265 12.16 -19.19 6.62
C ILE A 265 12.37 -17.77 6.09
N LEU A 266 11.84 -16.75 6.79
CA LEU A 266 11.98 -15.35 6.38
C LEU A 266 13.46 -14.92 6.38
N ARG A 267 14.22 -15.33 7.42
CA ARG A 267 15.64 -15.01 7.58
C ARG A 267 16.52 -15.74 6.58
N ASP A 268 16.22 -17.00 6.27
CA ASP A 268 16.94 -17.79 5.26
C ASP A 268 16.77 -17.21 3.87
N ILE A 269 15.54 -16.83 3.50
CA ILE A 269 15.27 -16.15 2.23
C ILE A 269 15.99 -14.80 2.17
N ALA A 270 15.91 -13.99 3.22
CA ALA A 270 16.66 -12.73 3.28
C ALA A 270 18.17 -12.92 3.13
N SER A 271 18.74 -13.93 3.80
CA SER A 271 20.16 -14.30 3.69
C SER A 271 20.54 -14.66 2.25
N SER A 272 19.77 -15.53 1.58
CA SER A 272 19.99 -15.90 0.17
C SER A 272 19.88 -14.72 -0.79
N MET A 273 19.12 -13.69 -0.43
CA MET A 273 18.98 -12.45 -1.19
C MET A 273 20.01 -11.38 -0.75
N CYS A 274 20.97 -11.70 0.12
CA CYS A 274 21.90 -10.71 0.70
C CYS A 274 21.18 -9.48 1.27
N SER A 275 19.98 -9.68 1.83
CA SER A 275 19.09 -8.63 2.34
C SER A 275 19.38 -8.36 3.82
N PRO A 276 19.83 -7.16 4.20
CA PRO A 276 20.00 -6.80 5.61
C PRO A 276 18.66 -6.83 6.34
N ILE A 277 18.61 -7.47 7.51
CA ILE A 277 17.37 -7.64 8.28
C ILE A 277 17.35 -6.65 9.44
N VAL A 278 16.20 -5.99 9.63
CA VAL A 278 15.86 -5.23 10.83
C VAL A 278 14.59 -5.85 11.42
N SER A 279 14.61 -6.29 12.68
CA SER A 279 13.41 -6.83 13.33
C SER A 279 12.84 -5.83 14.33
N ALA A 280 11.54 -5.54 14.20
CA ALA A 280 10.82 -4.75 15.20
C ALA A 280 10.73 -5.47 16.55
N SER A 281 10.93 -6.80 16.57
CA SER A 281 10.97 -7.62 17.78
C SER A 281 12.37 -7.72 18.40
N ASP A 282 13.40 -7.07 17.83
CA ASP A 282 14.72 -7.03 18.46
C ASP A 282 14.61 -6.38 19.84
N SER A 283 15.15 -7.04 20.87
CA SER A 283 14.99 -6.64 22.28
C SER A 283 15.46 -5.21 22.62
N ALA A 284 16.27 -4.62 21.75
CA ALA A 284 16.75 -3.26 21.85
C ALA A 284 15.74 -2.22 21.33
N ASN A 285 14.83 -2.62 20.44
CA ASN A 285 13.74 -1.79 19.94
C ASN A 285 12.60 -1.77 20.96
N ARG A 286 12.15 -0.58 21.35
CA ARG A 286 11.02 -0.42 22.27
C ARG A 286 10.05 0.61 21.74
N SER A 287 8.77 0.26 21.74
CA SER A 287 7.69 1.21 21.54
C SER A 287 6.83 1.29 22.79
N THR A 288 6.45 2.50 23.21
CA THR A 288 5.57 2.71 24.35
C THR A 288 4.49 3.71 23.99
N ILE A 289 3.26 3.22 23.85
CA ILE A 289 2.08 4.07 23.65
C ILE A 289 1.86 4.88 24.92
N LYS A 290 1.87 6.21 24.79
CA LYS A 290 1.65 7.14 25.91
C LYS A 290 0.18 7.44 26.14
N GLY A 291 -0.64 7.37 25.08
CA GLY A 291 -2.09 7.55 25.17
C GLY A 291 -2.69 8.12 23.90
N LEU A 292 -3.98 8.43 23.99
CA LEU A 292 -4.74 9.15 22.97
C LEU A 292 -4.83 10.62 23.37
N SER A 293 -4.56 11.52 22.44
CA SER A 293 -4.65 12.97 22.63
C SER A 293 -5.24 13.65 21.39
N ARG A 294 -5.25 14.99 21.37
CA ARG A 294 -5.63 15.77 20.18
C ARG A 294 -4.45 16.62 19.74
N PHE A 295 -4.08 16.51 18.47
CA PHE A 295 -3.10 17.38 17.81
C PHE A 295 -3.80 18.15 16.70
N ASN A 296 -3.80 19.49 16.77
CA ASN A 296 -4.54 20.37 15.86
C ASN A 296 -6.02 19.97 15.67
N GLY A 297 -6.69 19.62 16.78
CA GLY A 297 -8.11 19.24 16.79
C GLY A 297 -8.40 17.81 16.30
N LYS A 298 -7.43 17.13 15.67
CA LYS A 298 -7.56 15.74 15.21
C LYS A 298 -7.16 14.75 16.32
N PRO A 299 -7.86 13.62 16.49
CA PRO A 299 -7.42 12.55 17.38
C PRO A 299 -6.04 12.03 16.97
N CYS A 300 -5.14 11.84 17.93
CA CYS A 300 -3.83 11.25 17.68
C CYS A 300 -3.45 10.28 18.81
N GLN A 301 -2.63 9.29 18.46
CA GLN A 301 -1.98 8.40 19.42
C GLN A 301 -0.51 8.80 19.52
N SER A 302 -0.02 9.01 20.74
CA SER A 302 1.41 9.28 20.99
C SER A 302 2.14 8.00 21.36
N CYS A 303 3.33 7.83 20.79
CA CYS A 303 4.20 6.67 21.01
C CYS A 303 5.65 7.14 21.13
N ASP A 304 6.35 6.69 22.17
CA ASP A 304 7.81 6.80 22.24
C ASP A 304 8.41 5.59 21.50
N ILE A 305 9.35 5.85 20.60
CA ILE A 305 10.09 4.81 19.88
C ILE A 305 11.56 4.97 20.22
N VAL A 306 12.15 3.91 20.79
CA VAL A 306 13.59 3.81 21.03
C VAL A 306 14.14 2.80 20.04
N LEU A 307 15.04 3.27 19.18
CA LEU A 307 15.81 2.48 18.23
C LEU A 307 17.28 2.55 18.65
N THR A 308 17.98 1.42 18.65
CA THR A 308 19.45 1.42 18.80
C THR A 308 20.10 1.22 17.44
N ASN A 309 21.02 2.14 17.10
CA ASN A 309 21.87 2.08 15.90
C ASN A 309 22.87 0.93 15.94
#